data_AF-A0A9D2K0I3-F1
#
_entry.id   AF-A0A9D2K0I3-F1
#
_cell.length_a   1.000
_cell.length_b   1.000
_cell.length_c   1.000
_cell.angle_alpha   90.00
_cell.angle_beta   90.00
_cell.angle_gamma   90.00
#
_symmetry.space_group_name_H-M   'P 1'
#
loop_
_entity.id
_entity.type
_entity.pdbx_description
1 polymer ?
#
loop_
_entity_poly.entity_id
_entity_poly.type
_entity_poly.pdbx_seq_one_letter_code
_entity_poly.pdbx_strand_id
1 'polypeptide(L)'
;MGKKDWKNTLSGVFDLIGEVLAVVYVVVFALLLIDAQWPFLSNVDWLYAVFKGIWMYGAFVIAAVVGLEAMVKRNFLLFLIFAALLAVCIIFIFFPGTYESLLNFLPSK
;
A
#
# COMPACT_ATOMS: atom_id res chain seq x y z
N MET A 1 -26.67 5.85 -21.88
CA MET A 1 -25.57 5.85 -20.89
C MET A 1 -25.24 4.39 -20.57
N GLY A 2 -24.35 3.70 -21.28
CA GLY A 2 -22.93 4.02 -21.46
C GLY A 2 -22.07 3.06 -20.62
N LYS A 3 -22.24 1.73 -20.73
CA LYS A 3 -21.44 0.71 -20.00
C LYS A 3 -19.92 0.86 -20.19
N LYS A 4 -19.48 1.71 -21.12
CA LYS A 4 -18.08 2.01 -21.45
C LYS A 4 -17.49 3.16 -20.62
N ASP A 5 -18.29 4.03 -19.99
CA ASP A 5 -17.81 5.21 -19.25
C ASP A 5 -17.27 4.88 -17.86
N TRP A 6 -17.92 3.98 -17.13
CA TRP A 6 -17.59 3.70 -15.72
C TRP A 6 -16.16 3.16 -15.51
N LYS A 7 -15.65 2.35 -16.44
CA LYS A 7 -14.27 1.83 -16.36
C LYS A 7 -13.22 2.94 -16.47
N ASN A 8 -13.46 3.92 -17.34
CA ASN A 8 -12.53 5.03 -17.52
C ASN A 8 -12.56 5.97 -16.31
N THR A 9 -13.73 6.21 -15.74
CA THR A 9 -13.86 7.02 -14.51
C THR A 9 -13.18 6.35 -13.31
N LEU A 10 -13.46 5.06 -13.05
CA LEU A 10 -12.83 4.33 -11.94
C LEU A 10 -11.33 4.24 -12.08
N SER A 11 -10.87 3.98 -13.30
CA SER A 11 -9.45 3.90 -13.57
C SER A 11 -8.75 5.22 -13.31
N GLY A 12 -9.35 6.35 -13.72
CA GLY A 12 -8.77 7.68 -13.43
C GLY A 12 -8.75 8.00 -11.93
N VAL A 13 -9.74 7.53 -11.16
CA VAL A 13 -9.75 7.69 -9.70
C VAL A 13 -8.64 6.87 -9.04
N PHE A 14 -8.45 5.61 -9.44
CA PHE A 14 -7.38 4.77 -8.87
C PHE A 14 -5.99 5.26 -9.26
N ASP A 15 -5.80 5.77 -10.47
CA ASP A 15 -4.54 6.37 -10.93
C ASP A 15 -4.17 7.57 -10.06
N LEU A 16 -5.10 8.53 -9.89
CA LEU A 16 -4.91 9.70 -9.03
C LEU A 16 -4.61 9.33 -7.58
N ILE A 17 -5.36 8.37 -7.02
CA ILE A 17 -5.15 7.92 -5.63
C ILE A 17 -3.79 7.23 -5.51
N GLY A 18 -3.41 6.40 -6.48
CA GLY A 18 -2.13 5.71 -6.50
C GLY A 18 -0.94 6.67 -6.52
N GLU A 19 -0.99 7.68 -7.39
CA GLU A 19 0.04 8.72 -7.47
C GLU A 19 0.16 9.52 -6.17
N VAL A 20 -0.95 10.01 -5.63
CA VAL A 20 -0.96 10.80 -4.39
C VAL A 20 -0.44 9.97 -3.21
N LEU A 21 -0.88 8.72 -3.08
CA LEU A 21 -0.41 7.83 -2.02
C LEU A 21 1.09 7.54 -2.15
N ALA A 22 1.59 7.36 -3.37
CA ALA A 22 3.02 7.15 -3.62
C ALA A 22 3.87 8.35 -3.17
N VAL A 23 3.43 9.57 -3.51
CA VAL A 23 4.11 10.80 -3.07
C VAL A 23 4.12 10.91 -1.54
N VAL A 24 2.97 10.70 -0.90
CA VAL A 24 2.85 10.76 0.57
C VAL A 24 3.75 9.72 1.23
N TYR A 25 3.79 8.49 0.70
CA TYR A 25 4.63 7.42 1.24
C TYR A 25 6.11 7.74 1.15
N VAL A 26 6.58 8.30 0.01
CA VAL A 26 7.98 8.71 -0.14
C VAL A 26 8.36 9.80 0.87
N VAL A 27 7.48 10.78 1.10
CA VAL A 27 7.71 11.83 2.10
C VAL A 27 7.80 11.24 3.51
N VAL A 28 6.86 10.36 3.88
CA VAL A 28 6.87 9.68 5.19
C VAL A 28 8.13 8.85 5.38
N PHE A 29 8.53 8.11 4.34
CA PHE A 29 9.74 7.29 4.37
C PHE A 29 11.01 8.15 4.53
N ALA A 30 11.12 9.25 3.79
CA ALA A 30 12.24 10.18 3.93
C ALA A 30 12.30 10.79 5.35
N LEU A 31 11.17 11.19 5.91
CA LEU A 31 11.10 11.74 7.26
C LEU A 31 11.50 10.72 8.33
N LEU A 32 11.10 9.45 8.19
CA LEU A 32 11.55 8.37 9.07
C LEU A 32 13.06 8.10 8.98
N LEU A 33 13.65 8.20 7.77
CA LEU A 33 15.09 8.05 7.60
C LEU A 33 15.87 9.20 8.24
N ILE A 34 15.36 10.43 8.13
CA ILE A 34 15.96 11.60 8.80
C ILE A 34 15.83 11.44 10.33
N ASP A 35 14.67 11.00 10.84
CA ASP A 35 14.46 10.74 12.27
C ASP A 35 15.42 9.67 12.82
N ALA A 36 15.76 8.66 12.00
CA ALA A 36 16.73 7.64 12.38
C ALA A 36 18.17 8.17 12.57
N GLN A 37 18.51 9.33 11.98
CA GLN A 37 19.81 10.00 12.15
C GLN A 37 19.74 11.13 13.20
N TRP A 38 18.65 11.88 13.20
CA TRP A 38 18.39 12.96 14.15
C TRP A 38 17.01 12.75 14.77
N PRO A 39 16.91 12.24 16.01
CA PRO A 39 15.62 11.88 16.61
C PRO A 39 14.77 13.13 16.87
N PHE A 40 13.73 13.35 16.05
CA PHE A 40 12.80 14.49 16.18
C PHE A 40 11.33 14.05 16.18
N LEU A 41 10.98 13.05 15.37
CA LEU A 41 9.66 12.41 15.28
C LEU A 41 9.46 11.41 16.42
N SER A 42 10.53 10.72 16.80
CA SER A 42 10.57 9.79 17.95
C SER A 42 10.24 10.46 19.30
N ASN A 43 10.29 11.78 19.41
CA ASN A 43 9.84 12.52 20.59
C ASN A 43 8.31 12.66 20.68
N VAL A 44 7.59 12.25 19.64
CA VAL A 44 6.12 12.32 19.56
C VAL A 44 5.57 10.93 19.24
N ASP A 45 5.32 10.14 20.29
CA ASP A 45 4.95 8.72 20.20
C ASP A 45 3.81 8.42 19.21
N TRP A 46 2.72 9.20 19.26
CA TRP A 46 1.56 8.97 18.41
C TRP A 46 1.87 9.24 16.93
N LEU A 47 2.69 10.26 16.64
CA LEU A 47 3.06 10.63 15.28
C LEU A 47 4.04 9.61 14.70
N TYR A 48 4.99 9.19 15.51
CA TYR A 48 5.94 8.13 15.15
C TYR A 48 5.25 6.80 14.86
N ALA A 49 4.26 6.41 15.68
CA ALA A 49 3.47 5.19 15.46
C ALA A 49 2.69 5.25 14.14
N VAL A 50 2.08 6.39 13.80
CA VAL A 50 1.38 6.59 12.53
C VAL A 50 2.35 6.47 11.35
N PHE A 51 3.51 7.12 11.42
CA PHE A 51 4.50 7.08 10.34
C PHE A 51 5.03 5.65 10.13
N LYS A 52 5.31 4.91 11.21
CA LYS A 52 5.69 3.50 11.12
C LYS A 52 4.58 2.63 10.52
N GLY A 53 3.32 2.88 10.85
CA GLY A 53 2.18 2.19 10.23
C GLY A 53 2.10 2.45 8.72
N ILE A 54 2.28 3.71 8.30
CA ILE A 54 2.32 4.08 6.89
C ILE A 54 3.52 3.42 6.20
N TRP A 55 4.70 3.39 6.82
CA TRP A 55 5.87 2.71 6.25
C TRP A 55 5.64 1.20 6.08
N MET A 56 5.10 0.54 7.10
CA MET A 56 4.91 -0.91 7.10
C MET A 56 3.87 -1.37 6.08
N TYR A 57 2.75 -0.65 5.94
CA TYR A 57 1.64 -1.08 5.06
C TYR A 57 1.51 -0.25 3.77
N GLY A 58 2.11 0.92 3.70
CA GLY A 58 1.89 1.87 2.61
C GLY A 58 2.34 1.35 1.24
N ALA A 59 3.48 0.67 1.16
CA ALA A 59 3.94 0.07 -0.09
C ALA A 59 2.96 -0.98 -0.63
N PHE A 60 2.38 -1.80 0.26
CA PHE A 60 1.37 -2.79 -0.12
C PHE A 60 0.08 -2.11 -0.60
N VAL A 61 -0.40 -1.09 0.11
CA VAL A 61 -1.61 -0.33 -0.27
C VAL A 61 -1.43 0.34 -1.63
N ILE A 62 -0.28 0.96 -1.90
CA ILE A 62 0.02 1.58 -3.20
C ILE A 62 0.02 0.51 -4.30
N ALA A 63 0.73 -0.61 -4.09
CA ALA A 63 0.77 -1.70 -5.05
C ALA A 63 -0.63 -2.29 -5.32
N ALA A 64 -1.49 -2.36 -4.30
CA ALA A 64 -2.88 -2.79 -4.43
C ALA A 64 -3.69 -1.82 -5.32
N VAL A 65 -3.59 -0.52 -5.08
CA VAL A 65 -4.32 0.52 -5.84
C VAL A 65 -3.87 0.56 -7.30
N VAL A 66 -2.56 0.66 -7.55
CA VAL A 66 -2.00 0.68 -8.92
C VAL A 66 -2.25 -0.64 -9.65
N GLY A 67 -2.17 -1.77 -8.94
CA GLY A 67 -2.50 -3.08 -9.49
C GLY A 67 -3.97 -3.20 -9.89
N LEU A 68 -4.90 -2.70 -9.06
CA LEU A 68 -6.33 -2.68 -9.37
C LEU A 68 -6.60 -1.82 -10.61
N GLU A 69 -6.01 -0.63 -10.67
CA GLU A 69 -6.11 0.28 -11.81
C GLU A 69 -5.65 -0.40 -13.12
N ALA A 70 -4.47 -1.02 -13.10
CA ALA A 70 -3.91 -1.73 -14.25
C ALA A 70 -4.80 -2.90 -14.71
N MET A 71 -5.42 -3.62 -13.78
CA MET A 71 -6.27 -4.77 -14.10
C MET A 71 -7.66 -4.36 -14.61
N VAL A 72 -8.23 -3.25 -14.11
CA VAL A 72 -9.51 -2.69 -14.59
C VAL A 72 -9.44 -2.36 -16.09
N LYS A 73 -8.29 -1.87 -16.57
CA LYS A 73 -8.05 -1.53 -17.99
C LYS A 73 -7.90 -2.76 -18.90
N ARG A 74 -7.53 -3.93 -18.37
CA ARG A 74 -7.16 -5.12 -19.17
C ARG A 74 -8.33 -6.08 -19.42
N ASN A 75 -8.64 -6.94 -18.44
CA ASN A 75 -9.65 -8.00 -18.58
C ASN A 75 -10.35 -8.22 -17.25
N PHE A 76 -11.69 -8.34 -17.27
CA PHE A 76 -12.50 -8.54 -16.08
C PHE A 76 -12.13 -9.81 -15.31
N LEU A 77 -11.74 -10.89 -16.01
CA LEU A 77 -11.32 -12.13 -15.35
C LEU A 77 -10.01 -11.93 -14.56
N LEU A 78 -9.03 -11.22 -15.14
CA LEU A 78 -7.77 -10.91 -14.45
C LEU A 78 -7.99 -9.96 -13.28
N PHE A 79 -8.90 -9.00 -13.42
CA PHE A 79 -9.33 -8.14 -12.33
C PHE A 79 -9.91 -8.95 -11.16
N LEU A 80 -10.79 -9.92 -11.44
CA LEU A 80 -11.38 -10.77 -10.41
C LEU A 80 -10.32 -11.62 -9.68
N ILE A 81 -9.40 -12.23 -10.43
CA ILE A 81 -8.30 -13.03 -9.87
C ILE A 81 -7.40 -12.14 -8.99
N PHE A 82 -7.03 -10.97 -9.48
CA PHE A 82 -6.19 -10.02 -8.73
C PHE A 82 -6.89 -9.53 -7.46
N ALA A 83 -8.19 -9.20 -7.54
CA ALA A 83 -8.98 -8.80 -6.38
C ALA A 83 -9.10 -9.92 -5.34
N ALA A 84 -9.26 -11.18 -5.77
CA ALA A 84 -9.28 -12.33 -4.87
C ALA A 84 -7.93 -12.52 -4.16
N LEU A 85 -6.81 -12.38 -4.89
CA LEU A 85 -5.47 -12.42 -4.32
C LEU A 85 -5.24 -11.28 -3.32
N LEU A 86 -5.67 -10.05 -3.64
CA LEU A 86 -5.61 -8.93 -2.71
C LEU A 86 -6.42 -9.18 -1.43
N ALA A 87 -7.62 -9.74 -1.57
CA ALA A 87 -8.45 -10.07 -0.42
C ALA A 87 -7.75 -11.07 0.51
N VAL A 88 -7.10 -12.10 -0.07
CA VAL A 88 -6.27 -13.04 0.68
C VAL A 88 -5.14 -12.30 1.39
N CYS A 89 -4.37 -11.46 0.69
CA CYS A 89 -3.29 -10.68 1.31
C CYS A 89 -3.77 -9.80 2.47
N ILE A 90 -4.90 -9.10 2.31
CA ILE A 90 -5.48 -8.26 3.36
C ILE A 90 -5.86 -9.12 4.58
N ILE A 91 -6.55 -10.24 4.36
CA ILE A 91 -6.92 -11.18 5.44
C ILE A 91 -5.67 -11.60 6.21
N PHE A 92 -4.62 -12.04 5.51
CA PHE A 92 -3.38 -12.50 6.14
C PHE A 92 -2.57 -11.39 6.82
N ILE A 93 -2.63 -10.14 6.34
CA ILE A 93 -1.99 -8.98 7.00
C ILE A 93 -2.60 -8.69 8.37
N PHE A 94 -3.90 -8.97 8.58
CA PHE A 94 -4.54 -8.83 9.89
C PHE A 94 -4.15 -9.93 10.90
N PHE A 95 -3.48 -11.01 10.46
CA PHE A 95 -2.93 -12.02 11.35
C PHE A 95 -1.44 -11.72 11.64
N PRO A 96 -1.12 -11.10 12.80
CA PRO A 96 0.25 -10.65 13.10
C PRO A 96 1.28 -11.79 13.04
N GLY A 97 0.89 -13.01 13.44
CA GLY A 97 1.76 -14.19 13.41
C GLY A 97 2.15 -14.67 12.00
N THR A 98 1.35 -14.37 10.96
CA THR A 98 1.71 -14.70 9.57
C THR A 98 2.74 -13.72 9.03
N TYR A 99 2.56 -12.43 9.30
CA TYR A 99 3.45 -11.38 8.80
C TYR A 99 4.84 -11.45 9.47
N GLU A 100 4.88 -11.66 10.79
CA GLU A 100 6.14 -11.87 11.53
C GLU A 100 6.89 -13.11 11.04
N SER A 101 6.19 -14.23 10.80
CA SER A 101 6.80 -15.46 10.26
C SER A 101 7.40 -15.26 8.86
N LEU A 102 6.80 -14.37 8.05
CA LEU A 102 7.27 -14.05 6.71
C LEU A 102 8.46 -13.08 6.72
N LEU A 103 8.47 -12.09 7.62
CA LEU A 103 9.59 -11.16 7.79
C LEU A 103 10.81 -11.80 8.47
N ASN A 104 10.60 -12.75 9.39
CA ASN A 104 11.67 -13.52 10.03
C ASN A 104 12.42 -14.46 9.06
N PHE A 105 12.00 -14.55 7.79
CA PHE A 105 12.67 -15.33 6.76
C PHE A 105 13.88 -14.61 6.13
N LEU A 106 14.03 -13.29 6.35
CA LEU A 106 15.25 -12.59 5.98
C LEU A 106 16.33 -12.90 7.04
N PRO A 107 17.44 -13.57 6.69
CA PRO A 107 18.47 -13.89 7.67
C PRO A 107 18.99 -12.58 8.27
N SER A 108 18.75 -12.41 9.57
CA SER A 108 19.49 -11.41 10.36
C SER A 108 20.96 -11.76 10.22
N LYS A 109 21.72 -10.92 9.51
CA LYS A 109 23.17 -10.92 9.68
C LYS A 109 23.53 -10.40 11.06
#